data_AF-A0AAJ7WXG7-F1
#
_entry.id   AF-A0AAJ7WXG7-F1
#
_cell.length_a   1.000
_cell.length_b   1.000
_cell.length_c   1.000
_cell.angle_alpha   90.00
_cell.angle_beta   90.00
_cell.angle_gamma   90.00
#
_symmetry.space_group_name_H-M   'P 1'
#
loop_
_entity.id
_entity.type
_entity.pdbx_description
1 polymer ?
#
loop_
_entity_poly.entity_id
_entity_poly.type
_entity_poly.pdbx_seq_one_letter_code
_entity_poly.pdbx_strand_id
1 'polypeptide(L)'
;MLFFCIIHKGRVFFVHVRVICHPWEMCSAVRTGEHNEDGLRVQLEDTVHANRCSSTGGRLSDSRWKHAVGRVVLSFGFRILGMVLIVVDVALVIMSLFVMLPNALVMLEDLSLFIAIFFAVDVGLHVFVEGLVVILRVLRLIILVRAFRILSQRKKLEKASRKMVSENKRRYQKDGFDLDLTYVTDRVIAMSFPSSGKQAVYRNPIQEVARFLDMKHGNHYKVYNLCSEKGYEAKYFHNRVERVCVDDHNVPSLPELLRFADSVHQWMDSDDANVIAIHCKGGKGRTGTMVCTWLVDSGQFQTAEESLNFFGERRTDKSVSLKFQGVETPSQSRYVGYFEKIKHKCNRLLPAEKSLIIKSFKIHSIQGVGKSNGSDLTVQVVARGMVVCQATCATQRECRVLHDAEENSVLIGLLSCPPVSGDVKVRFQSNAGIPKGYDNCAFYFWFNTSFIENNKLYLSRDELDNPHKKKSWTIFKDDFAVEIFFTDNN
;
A
#
# COMPACT_ATOMS: atom_id res chain seq x y z
N MET A 1 -1.85 20.69 -39.60
CA MET A 1 -1.57 19.58 -40.54
C MET A 1 -0.17 19.07 -40.19
N LEU A 2 -0.03 17.82 -39.74
CA LEU A 2 1.27 17.24 -39.37
C LEU A 2 1.55 16.06 -40.29
N PHE A 3 2.68 16.10 -40.99
CA PHE A 3 3.16 14.99 -41.81
C PHE A 3 4.06 14.08 -40.96
N PHE A 4 3.74 12.79 -40.92
CA PHE A 4 4.63 11.77 -40.36
C PHE A 4 5.05 10.81 -41.47
N CYS A 5 6.37 10.65 -41.62
CA CYS A 5 6.99 9.66 -42.49
C CYS A 5 7.37 8.46 -41.63
N ILE A 6 6.87 7.27 -41.96
CA ILE A 6 7.21 6.02 -41.26
C ILE A 6 7.81 5.06 -42.27
N ILE A 7 8.99 4.54 -41.95
CA ILE A 7 9.72 3.55 -42.76
C ILE A 7 9.61 2.19 -42.08
N HIS A 8 9.06 1.20 -42.80
CA HIS A 8 9.04 -0.18 -42.33
C HIS A 8 9.36 -1.15 -43.48
N LYS A 9 10.31 -2.06 -43.25
CA LYS A 9 10.84 -3.03 -44.23
C LYS A 9 11.21 -2.43 -45.59
N GLY A 10 11.91 -1.30 -45.58
CA GLY A 10 12.52 -0.72 -46.79
C GLY A 10 11.57 -0.01 -47.76
N ARG A 11 10.31 0.23 -47.38
CA ARG A 11 9.38 1.10 -48.13
C ARG A 11 8.86 2.24 -47.25
N VAL A 12 8.63 3.39 -47.88
CA VAL A 12 8.16 4.63 -47.24
C VAL A 12 6.64 4.71 -47.37
N PHE A 13 5.95 4.91 -46.24
CA PHE A 13 4.50 5.14 -46.21
C PHE A 13 4.20 6.51 -45.61
N PHE A 14 3.31 7.26 -46.26
CA PHE A 14 2.79 8.53 -45.77
C PHE A 14 1.41 8.30 -45.16
N VAL A 15 1.27 8.57 -43.86
CA VAL A 15 -0.02 8.45 -43.16
C VAL A 15 -0.59 9.85 -42.94
N HIS A 16 -1.80 10.06 -43.45
CA HIS A 16 -2.54 11.31 -43.36
C HIS A 16 -3.53 11.24 -42.19
N VAL A 17 -3.33 12.04 -41.14
CA VAL A 17 -4.29 12.13 -40.02
C VAL A 17 -5.03 13.46 -40.11
N ARG A 18 -6.34 13.40 -40.40
CA ARG A 18 -7.26 14.54 -40.35
C ARG A 18 -7.87 14.60 -38.94
N VAL A 19 -7.62 15.69 -38.21
CA VAL A 19 -8.37 15.98 -36.97
C VAL A 19 -9.70 16.60 -37.40
N ILE A 20 -10.79 15.85 -37.26
CA ILE A 20 -12.16 16.30 -37.52
C ILE A 20 -12.74 16.77 -36.19
N CYS A 21 -13.03 18.07 -36.06
CA CYS A 21 -14.01 18.56 -35.11
C CYS A 21 -15.39 18.50 -35.79
N HIS A 22 -16.33 17.75 -35.23
CA HIS A 22 -17.72 17.70 -35.69
C HIS A 22 -18.55 18.86 -35.15
N PRO A 23 -19.39 19.51 -35.99
CA PRO A 23 -20.59 20.22 -35.57
C PRO A 23 -21.85 19.34 -35.76
N TRP A 24 -22.79 19.41 -34.81
CA TRP A 24 -24.22 19.09 -34.99
C TRP A 24 -24.90 20.42 -35.41
N GLU A 25 -25.94 20.53 -36.25
CA GLU A 25 -27.01 19.64 -36.69
C GLU A 25 -27.61 20.15 -38.04
N MET A 26 -28.30 19.28 -38.77
CA MET A 26 -28.84 19.48 -40.13
C MET A 26 -30.11 20.34 -40.19
N CYS A 27 -30.33 21.04 -41.32
CA CYS A 27 -31.64 21.03 -42.00
C CYS A 27 -31.50 21.31 -43.51
N SER A 28 -32.30 20.59 -44.28
CA SER A 28 -32.20 20.32 -45.72
C SER A 28 -32.89 21.38 -46.60
N ALA A 29 -32.35 21.60 -47.81
CA ALA A 29 -33.04 21.38 -49.11
C ALA A 29 -32.71 22.43 -50.20
N VAL A 30 -32.03 21.96 -51.25
CA VAL A 30 -32.30 22.14 -52.70
C VAL A 30 -32.55 23.57 -53.22
N ARG A 31 -31.67 24.09 -54.09
CA ARG A 31 -31.86 24.15 -55.57
C ARG A 31 -30.63 24.73 -56.31
N THR A 32 -30.50 24.27 -57.55
CA THR A 32 -29.51 24.51 -58.61
C THR A 32 -29.49 25.94 -59.17
N GLY A 33 -28.35 26.39 -59.72
CA GLY A 33 -28.28 27.57 -60.58
C GLY A 33 -26.85 27.89 -61.06
N GLU A 34 -26.67 27.96 -62.38
CA GLU A 34 -25.44 28.18 -63.15
C GLU A 34 -25.03 29.67 -63.32
N HIS A 35 -23.78 29.83 -63.79
CA HIS A 35 -23.23 30.88 -64.68
C HIS A 35 -22.83 32.29 -64.20
N ASN A 36 -21.52 32.54 -64.40
CA ASN A 36 -20.79 33.67 -65.02
C ASN A 36 -20.90 35.16 -64.60
N GLU A 37 -19.69 35.75 -64.62
CA GLU A 37 -19.25 37.11 -65.00
C GLU A 37 -19.28 38.31 -64.01
N ASP A 38 -18.09 38.92 -63.92
CA ASP A 38 -17.70 40.34 -63.79
C ASP A 38 -18.47 41.32 -62.87
N GLY A 39 -17.69 42.13 -62.16
CA GLY A 39 -18.09 43.51 -61.84
C GLY A 39 -18.01 43.97 -60.38
N LEU A 40 -16.98 44.76 -60.09
CA LEU A 40 -17.01 46.05 -59.37
C LEU A 40 -18.08 46.34 -58.27
N ARG A 41 -17.54 46.74 -57.10
CA ARG A 41 -17.85 47.97 -56.31
C ARG A 41 -19.03 48.00 -55.30
N VAL A 42 -18.69 48.64 -54.16
CA VAL A 42 -19.52 49.42 -53.20
C VAL A 42 -20.27 48.67 -52.07
N GLN A 43 -19.71 48.81 -50.85
CA GLN A 43 -20.25 49.48 -49.64
C GLN A 43 -21.74 49.42 -49.22
N LEU A 44 -21.89 49.48 -47.89
CA LEU A 44 -23.06 49.81 -47.03
C LEU A 44 -23.87 48.60 -46.55
N GLU A 45 -23.72 48.24 -45.26
CA GLU A 45 -24.60 48.66 -44.15
C GLU A 45 -26.01 48.10 -44.32
N ASP A 46 -26.40 47.11 -43.52
CA ASP A 46 -27.22 47.37 -42.32
C ASP A 46 -27.63 46.08 -41.60
N THR A 47 -27.49 46.14 -40.28
CA THR A 47 -28.51 45.87 -39.26
C THR A 47 -29.42 44.65 -39.41
N VAL A 48 -29.49 43.78 -38.37
CA VAL A 48 -30.75 43.36 -37.72
C VAL A 48 -30.46 42.45 -36.50
N HIS A 49 -31.11 42.82 -35.40
CA HIS A 49 -31.28 42.13 -34.13
C HIS A 49 -31.80 40.68 -34.24
N ALA A 50 -31.42 39.81 -33.29
CA ALA A 50 -32.35 39.29 -32.26
C ALA A 50 -31.80 38.08 -31.48
N ASN A 51 -31.81 38.24 -30.15
CA ASN A 51 -32.29 37.31 -29.11
C ASN A 51 -31.82 35.84 -28.99
N ARG A 52 -31.16 35.62 -27.84
CA ARG A 52 -31.38 34.58 -26.80
C ARG A 52 -31.66 33.13 -27.23
N CYS A 53 -30.75 32.24 -26.79
CA CYS A 53 -31.12 31.21 -25.82
C CYS A 53 -29.91 30.69 -25.02
N SER A 54 -30.11 30.60 -23.71
CA SER A 54 -29.19 30.15 -22.69
C SER A 54 -29.23 28.64 -22.49
N SER A 55 -28.07 27.98 -22.38
CA SER A 55 -27.91 26.76 -21.58
C SER A 55 -26.48 26.66 -21.03
N THR A 56 -26.30 27.05 -19.77
CA THR A 56 -25.10 26.84 -18.96
C THR A 56 -25.41 25.77 -17.91
N GLY A 57 -24.59 24.71 -17.86
CA GLY A 57 -24.73 23.70 -16.81
C GLY A 57 -23.50 22.83 -16.51
N GLY A 58 -22.44 22.86 -17.33
CA GLY A 58 -21.28 21.97 -17.15
C GLY A 58 -19.88 22.62 -17.23
N ARG A 59 -19.75 23.92 -17.54
CA ARG A 59 -18.45 24.60 -17.76
C ARG A 59 -17.94 25.47 -16.60
N LEU A 60 -18.74 25.67 -15.55
CA LEU A 60 -18.46 26.71 -14.54
C LEU A 60 -17.51 26.27 -13.40
N SER A 61 -17.38 24.96 -13.13
CA SER A 61 -16.47 24.44 -12.09
C SER A 61 -15.01 24.42 -12.56
N ASP A 62 -14.76 23.91 -13.77
CA ASP A 62 -13.41 23.80 -14.35
C ASP A 62 -12.79 25.18 -14.66
N SER A 63 -13.61 26.18 -15.00
CA SER A 63 -13.15 27.55 -15.25
C SER A 63 -12.74 28.27 -13.96
N ARG A 64 -13.45 28.08 -12.85
CA ARG A 64 -13.13 28.75 -11.56
C ARG A 64 -11.77 28.35 -11.01
N TRP A 65 -11.42 27.06 -11.09
CA TRP A 65 -10.12 26.56 -10.63
C TRP A 65 -8.98 27.05 -11.54
N LYS A 66 -9.16 26.99 -12.87
CA LYS A 66 -8.19 27.53 -13.84
C LYS A 66 -7.94 29.02 -13.65
N HIS A 67 -8.99 29.81 -13.42
CA HIS A 67 -8.85 31.25 -13.13
C HIS A 67 -8.19 31.53 -11.78
N ALA A 68 -8.51 30.78 -10.73
CA ALA A 68 -7.88 30.95 -9.42
C ALA A 68 -6.38 30.63 -9.46
N VAL A 69 -6.01 29.51 -10.08
CA VAL A 69 -4.63 29.08 -10.29
C VAL A 69 -3.89 30.05 -11.21
N GLY A 70 -4.51 30.48 -12.31
CA GLY A 70 -3.94 31.45 -13.24
C GLY A 70 -3.59 32.79 -12.58
N ARG A 71 -4.42 33.30 -11.66
CA ARG A 71 -4.10 34.56 -10.93
C ARG A 71 -2.84 34.46 -10.08
N VAL A 72 -2.56 33.29 -9.50
CA VAL A 72 -1.36 33.08 -8.68
C VAL A 72 -0.14 32.92 -9.57
N VAL A 73 -0.26 32.05 -10.59
CA VAL A 73 0.84 31.60 -11.45
C VAL A 73 1.29 32.70 -12.42
N LEU A 74 0.36 33.55 -12.87
CA LEU A 74 0.62 34.71 -13.73
C LEU A 74 0.95 35.97 -12.94
N SER A 75 0.92 35.92 -11.61
CA SER A 75 1.27 37.08 -10.79
C SER A 75 2.73 37.47 -11.01
N PHE A 76 2.98 38.77 -11.01
CA PHE A 76 4.31 39.34 -11.17
C PHE A 76 5.28 38.81 -10.09
N GLY A 77 4.80 38.65 -8.85
CA GLY A 77 5.58 38.11 -7.74
C GLY A 77 6.01 36.66 -7.95
N PHE A 78 5.13 35.82 -8.51
CA PHE A 78 5.45 34.41 -8.77
C PHE A 78 6.47 34.25 -9.90
N ARG A 79 6.39 35.11 -10.93
CA ARG A 79 7.39 35.16 -12.03
C ARG A 79 8.77 35.64 -11.54
N ILE A 80 8.81 36.65 -10.68
CA ILE A 80 10.06 37.11 -10.05
C ILE A 80 10.64 36.02 -9.17
N LEU A 81 9.82 35.37 -8.34
CA LEU A 81 10.25 34.26 -7.50
C LEU A 81 10.85 33.13 -8.32
N GLY A 82 10.21 32.75 -9.44
CA GLY A 82 10.73 31.77 -10.38
C GLY A 82 12.10 32.15 -10.97
N MET A 83 12.29 33.41 -11.39
CA MET A 83 13.58 33.90 -11.90
C MET A 83 14.67 33.89 -10.82
N VAL A 84 14.36 34.36 -9.61
CA VAL A 84 15.29 34.37 -8.47
C VAL A 84 15.71 32.94 -8.13
N LEU A 85 14.77 32.00 -8.08
CA LEU A 85 15.06 30.60 -7.79
C LEU A 85 15.90 29.93 -8.89
N ILE A 86 15.82 30.38 -10.15
CA ILE A 86 16.69 29.90 -11.24
C ILE A 86 18.13 30.38 -11.00
N VAL A 87 18.31 31.65 -10.65
CA VAL A 87 19.63 32.21 -10.33
C VAL A 87 20.23 31.50 -9.11
N VAL A 88 19.43 31.26 -8.08
CA VAL A 88 19.83 30.49 -6.90
C VAL A 88 20.22 29.06 -7.27
N ASP A 89 19.43 28.35 -8.10
CA ASP A 89 19.77 26.98 -8.53
C ASP A 89 21.08 26.93 -9.33
N VAL A 90 21.32 27.89 -10.23
CA VAL A 90 22.59 28.01 -10.97
C VAL A 90 23.76 28.29 -10.04
N ALA A 91 23.59 29.20 -9.07
CA ALA A 91 24.60 29.48 -8.07
C ALA A 91 24.90 28.25 -7.21
N LEU A 92 23.87 27.50 -6.79
CA LEU A 92 24.02 26.25 -6.03
C LEU A 92 24.77 25.17 -6.84
N VAL A 93 24.53 25.07 -8.15
CA VAL A 93 25.30 24.17 -9.04
C VAL A 93 26.77 24.56 -9.08
N ILE A 94 27.06 25.83 -9.28
CA ILE A 94 28.45 26.33 -9.33
C ILE A 94 29.12 26.07 -7.98
N MET A 95 28.47 26.41 -6.87
CA MET A 95 29.00 26.13 -5.54
C MET A 95 29.22 24.63 -5.31
N SER A 96 28.34 23.76 -5.79
CA SER A 96 28.52 22.30 -5.68
C SER A 96 29.71 21.76 -6.48
N LEU A 97 30.15 22.47 -7.53
CA LEU A 97 31.33 22.12 -8.33
C LEU A 97 32.66 22.58 -7.68
N PHE A 98 32.62 23.60 -6.81
CA PHE A 98 33.81 24.20 -6.21
C PHE A 98 34.00 23.84 -4.72
N VAL A 99 32.98 23.34 -4.03
CA VAL A 99 33.03 23.06 -2.58
C VAL A 99 33.49 21.62 -2.28
N MET A 100 34.61 21.49 -1.57
CA MET A 100 35.23 20.21 -1.14
C MET A 100 34.84 19.76 0.28
N LEU A 101 33.91 20.47 0.96
CA LEU A 101 33.53 20.17 2.35
C LEU A 101 32.22 19.35 2.42
N PRO A 102 32.25 18.12 2.98
CA PRO A 102 31.15 17.16 2.86
C PRO A 102 29.84 17.56 3.57
N ASN A 103 29.91 18.30 4.68
CA ASN A 103 28.70 18.67 5.45
C ASN A 103 27.91 19.82 4.81
N ALA A 104 28.59 20.76 4.15
CA ALA A 104 27.94 21.83 3.40
C ALA A 104 27.26 21.30 2.14
N LEU A 105 27.86 20.28 1.51
CA LEU A 105 27.33 19.64 0.31
C LEU A 105 25.93 19.04 0.54
N VAL A 106 25.68 18.39 1.68
CA VAL A 106 24.38 17.78 1.99
C VAL A 106 23.26 18.83 2.12
N MET A 107 23.52 19.94 2.81
CA MET A 107 22.53 21.02 2.97
C MET A 107 22.24 21.75 1.65
N LEU A 108 23.27 21.95 0.82
CA LEU A 108 23.14 22.50 -0.53
C LEU A 108 22.35 21.56 -1.46
N GLU A 109 22.51 20.24 -1.28
CA GLU A 109 21.82 19.21 -2.06
C GLU A 109 20.33 19.10 -1.73
N ASP A 110 19.94 19.15 -0.45
CA ASP A 110 18.53 19.10 -0.03
C ASP A 110 17.76 20.37 -0.47
N LEU A 111 18.41 21.53 -0.37
CA LEU A 111 17.87 22.80 -0.87
C LEU A 111 17.65 22.77 -2.39
N SER A 112 18.60 22.21 -3.15
CA SER A 112 18.48 22.05 -4.60
C SER A 112 17.32 21.13 -4.98
N LEU A 113 17.07 20.04 -4.22
CA LEU A 113 15.94 19.15 -4.46
C LEU A 113 14.59 19.84 -4.21
N PHE A 114 14.46 20.63 -3.14
CA PHE A 114 13.23 21.38 -2.85
C PHE A 114 12.92 22.41 -3.96
N ILE A 115 13.95 23.12 -4.41
CA ILE A 115 13.85 24.07 -5.53
C ILE A 115 13.42 23.35 -6.82
N ALA A 116 13.95 22.15 -7.09
CA ALA A 116 13.57 21.35 -8.25
C ALA A 116 12.09 20.90 -8.22
N ILE A 117 11.57 20.51 -7.05
CA ILE A 117 10.15 20.12 -6.88
C ILE A 117 9.24 21.34 -7.08
N PHE A 118 9.59 22.49 -6.52
CA PHE A 118 8.85 23.75 -6.70
C PHE A 118 8.71 24.08 -8.20
N PHE A 119 9.82 23.99 -8.95
CA PHE A 119 9.79 24.23 -10.39
C PHE A 119 8.98 23.21 -11.19
N ALA A 120 8.95 21.94 -10.79
CA ALA A 120 8.13 20.93 -11.46
C ALA A 120 6.63 21.22 -11.33
N VAL A 121 6.21 21.67 -10.14
CA VAL A 121 4.84 22.11 -9.87
C VAL A 121 4.51 23.38 -10.63
N ASP A 122 5.39 24.38 -10.58
CA ASP A 122 5.25 25.66 -11.30
C ASP A 122 5.05 25.46 -12.81
N VAL A 123 5.88 24.62 -13.44
CA VAL A 123 5.77 24.29 -14.87
C VAL A 123 4.45 23.55 -15.17
N GLY A 124 4.07 22.60 -14.33
CA GLY A 124 2.80 21.88 -14.47
C GLY A 124 1.58 22.82 -14.42
N LEU A 125 1.64 23.82 -13.54
CA LEU A 125 0.61 24.84 -13.39
C LEU A 125 0.57 25.82 -14.57
N HIS A 126 1.72 26.25 -15.11
CA HIS A 126 1.77 27.11 -16.29
C HIS A 126 1.25 26.39 -17.55
N VAL A 127 1.59 25.12 -17.74
CA VAL A 127 1.05 24.28 -18.83
C VAL A 127 -0.46 24.12 -18.72
N PHE A 128 -0.99 24.07 -17.49
CA PHE A 128 -2.42 23.97 -17.22
C PHE A 128 -3.19 25.28 -17.53
N VAL A 129 -2.52 26.44 -17.48
CA VAL A 129 -3.16 27.77 -17.61
C VAL A 129 -3.04 28.36 -19.02
N GLU A 130 -1.87 28.38 -19.67
CA GLU A 130 -1.62 29.27 -20.82
C GLU A 130 -1.65 28.62 -22.21
N GLY A 131 -1.55 27.28 -22.34
CA GLY A 131 -1.42 26.66 -23.65
C GLY A 131 -0.08 26.96 -24.37
N LEU A 132 0.21 26.21 -25.44
CA LEU A 132 1.53 25.57 -25.59
C LEU A 132 2.46 26.08 -26.71
N VAL A 133 2.54 27.37 -27.12
CA VAL A 133 3.19 27.66 -28.46
C VAL A 133 4.46 28.51 -28.51
N VAL A 134 4.67 29.54 -27.68
CA VAL A 134 5.90 30.40 -27.81
C VAL A 134 6.84 30.29 -26.60
N ILE A 135 6.28 30.10 -25.42
CA ILE A 135 7.00 29.84 -24.15
C ILE A 135 7.79 28.51 -24.21
N LEU A 136 7.41 27.58 -25.09
CA LEU A 136 8.02 26.26 -25.24
C LEU A 136 9.49 26.23 -25.69
N ARG A 137 10.02 27.22 -26.43
CA ARG A 137 11.38 27.11 -27.01
C ARG A 137 12.46 27.29 -25.96
N VAL A 138 12.33 28.29 -25.10
CA VAL A 138 13.24 28.53 -23.96
C VAL A 138 12.95 27.55 -22.83
N LEU A 139 11.68 27.19 -22.57
CA LEU A 139 11.35 26.13 -21.63
C LEU A 139 11.83 24.75 -22.07
N ARG A 140 11.89 24.43 -23.37
CA ARG A 140 12.46 23.15 -23.83
C ARG A 140 13.91 23.00 -23.44
N LEU A 141 14.73 24.05 -23.53
CA LEU A 141 16.13 23.99 -23.15
C LEU A 141 16.28 23.79 -21.63
N ILE A 142 15.49 24.52 -20.84
CA ILE A 142 15.46 24.40 -19.37
C ILE A 142 14.93 23.01 -18.95
N ILE A 143 13.86 22.52 -19.58
CA ILE A 143 13.31 21.17 -19.37
C ILE A 143 14.31 20.10 -19.78
N LEU A 144 15.08 20.28 -20.87
CA LEU A 144 16.09 19.31 -21.32
C LEU A 144 17.30 19.27 -20.38
N VAL A 145 17.81 20.43 -19.95
CA VAL A 145 18.89 20.51 -18.94
C VAL A 145 18.42 19.90 -17.61
N ARG A 146 17.16 20.14 -17.22
CA ARG A 146 16.57 19.56 -16.00
C ARG A 146 16.23 18.08 -16.13
N ALA A 147 15.78 17.61 -17.30
CA ALA A 147 15.61 16.19 -17.58
C ALA A 147 16.96 15.48 -17.57
N PHE A 148 17.99 16.08 -18.15
CA PHE A 148 19.37 15.60 -18.08
C PHE A 148 19.87 15.54 -16.63
N ARG A 149 19.54 16.52 -15.78
CA ARG A 149 19.88 16.53 -14.35
C ARG A 149 19.09 15.51 -13.52
N ILE A 150 17.80 15.30 -13.81
CA ILE A 150 17.00 14.22 -13.18
C ILE A 150 17.52 12.85 -13.63
N LEU A 151 17.89 12.70 -14.90
CA LEU A 151 18.54 11.49 -15.41
C LEU A 151 19.91 11.28 -14.76
N SER A 152 20.70 12.34 -14.54
CA SER A 152 22.00 12.26 -13.86
C SER A 152 21.86 11.97 -12.37
N GLN A 153 20.79 12.42 -11.73
CA GLN A 153 20.45 12.16 -10.32
C GLN A 153 19.53 10.95 -10.11
N ARG A 154 19.23 10.16 -11.16
CA ARG A 154 18.31 9.02 -11.09
C ARG A 154 18.64 8.06 -9.95
N LYS A 155 19.94 7.79 -9.72
CA LYS A 155 20.40 6.93 -8.61
C LYS A 155 20.07 7.52 -7.23
N LYS A 156 20.16 8.84 -7.05
CA LYS A 156 19.77 9.52 -5.80
C LYS A 156 18.26 9.41 -5.56
N LEU A 157 17.44 9.60 -6.60
CA LEU A 157 15.99 9.45 -6.53
C LEU A 157 15.56 8.01 -6.20
N GLU A 158 16.21 7.01 -6.79
CA GLU A 158 16.00 5.59 -6.47
C GLU A 158 16.33 5.31 -5.00
N LYS A 159 17.48 5.80 -4.50
CA LYS A 159 17.88 5.64 -3.10
C LYS A 159 16.90 6.30 -2.13
N ALA A 160 16.47 7.53 -2.41
CA ALA A 160 15.48 8.25 -1.61
C ALA A 160 14.12 7.52 -1.61
N SER A 161 13.67 7.06 -2.77
CA SER A 161 12.42 6.29 -2.91
C SER A 161 12.46 4.99 -2.11
N ARG A 162 13.58 4.27 -2.17
CA ARG A 162 13.80 3.05 -1.38
C ARG A 162 13.78 3.32 0.12
N LYS A 163 14.43 4.38 0.58
CA LYS A 163 14.44 4.78 2.00
C LYS A 163 13.04 5.14 2.49
N MET A 164 12.26 5.87 1.68
CA MET A 164 10.87 6.22 2.00
C MET A 164 10.00 4.97 2.18
N VAL A 165 10.12 3.98 1.29
CA VAL A 165 9.33 2.74 1.34
C VAL A 165 9.80 1.80 2.46
N SER A 166 11.08 1.80 2.79
CA SER A 166 11.59 1.01 3.91
C SER A 166 11.36 1.67 5.28
N GLU A 167 11.04 2.96 5.33
CA GLU A 167 10.95 3.71 6.60
C GLU A 167 12.24 3.52 7.42
N ASN A 168 12.13 3.24 8.72
CA ASN A 168 13.24 2.93 9.64
C ASN A 168 13.51 1.41 9.78
N LYS A 169 13.25 0.62 8.74
CA LYS A 169 13.66 -0.78 8.70
C LYS A 169 15.17 -0.89 8.52
N ARG A 170 15.81 -1.84 9.19
CA ARG A 170 17.25 -2.10 9.04
C ARG A 170 17.53 -2.61 7.62
N ARG A 171 18.28 -1.81 6.85
CA ARG A 171 18.68 -2.15 5.47
C ARG A 171 20.08 -2.77 5.46
N TYR A 172 20.34 -3.66 4.52
CA TYR A 172 21.68 -4.14 4.22
C TYR A 172 22.36 -3.16 3.27
N GLN A 173 23.35 -2.42 3.78
CA GLN A 173 24.09 -1.38 3.05
C GLN A 173 25.60 -1.64 3.10
N LYS A 174 26.04 -2.81 2.62
CA LYS A 174 27.44 -3.26 2.62
C LYS A 174 27.78 -3.94 1.30
N ASP A 175 29.06 -4.09 0.97
CA ASP A 175 29.57 -4.85 -0.19
C ASP A 175 28.94 -4.46 -1.54
N GLY A 176 28.60 -3.18 -1.71
CA GLY A 176 27.94 -2.68 -2.91
C GLY A 176 26.45 -3.01 -3.03
N PHE A 177 25.80 -3.49 -1.97
CA PHE A 177 24.35 -3.72 -1.92
C PHE A 177 23.64 -2.64 -1.10
N ASP A 178 22.44 -2.26 -1.52
CA ASP A 178 21.47 -1.47 -0.73
C ASP A 178 20.10 -2.13 -0.85
N LEU A 179 19.85 -3.11 0.02
CA LEU A 179 18.65 -3.93 0.02
C LEU A 179 17.90 -3.76 1.34
N ASP A 180 16.58 -3.70 1.25
CA ASP A 180 15.70 -3.86 2.40
C ASP A 180 15.66 -5.34 2.81
N LEU A 181 16.73 -5.74 3.49
CA LEU A 181 17.10 -7.09 3.87
C LEU A 181 17.81 -7.03 5.23
N THR A 182 17.46 -7.94 6.12
CA THR A 182 18.01 -8.02 7.48
C THR A 182 18.33 -9.47 7.80
N TYR A 183 19.55 -9.75 8.25
CA TYR A 183 19.85 -10.99 8.97
C TYR A 183 19.21 -10.89 10.36
N VAL A 184 18.15 -11.66 10.58
CA VAL A 184 17.53 -11.79 11.90
C VAL A 184 18.45 -12.59 12.79
N THR A 185 18.97 -13.69 12.26
CA THR A 185 20.13 -14.45 12.76
C THR A 185 21.08 -14.69 11.57
N ASP A 186 22.22 -15.34 11.81
CA ASP A 186 23.21 -15.58 10.76
C ASP A 186 22.67 -16.45 9.62
N ARG A 187 21.68 -17.32 9.90
CA ARG A 187 21.07 -18.24 8.93
C ARG A 187 19.61 -17.92 8.57
N VAL A 188 19.02 -16.86 9.15
CA VAL A 188 17.63 -16.46 8.91
C VAL A 188 17.55 -15.02 8.43
N ILE A 189 17.16 -14.83 7.17
CA ILE A 189 17.03 -13.53 6.52
C ILE A 189 15.56 -13.13 6.41
N ALA A 190 15.25 -11.90 6.82
CA ALA A 190 13.97 -11.25 6.55
C ALA A 190 14.16 -10.12 5.53
N MET A 191 13.36 -10.10 4.47
CA MET A 191 13.48 -9.06 3.43
C MET A 191 12.12 -8.58 2.91
N SER A 192 12.13 -7.44 2.20
CA SER A 192 10.97 -6.99 1.43
C SER A 192 10.89 -7.67 0.05
N PHE A 193 9.73 -7.56 -0.58
CA PHE A 193 9.45 -8.21 -1.87
C PHE A 193 10.52 -7.91 -2.94
N PRO A 194 11.15 -8.94 -3.54
CA PRO A 194 12.03 -8.76 -4.69
C PRO A 194 11.19 -8.45 -5.94
N SER A 195 11.39 -7.27 -6.51
CA SER A 195 10.54 -6.71 -7.55
C SER A 195 11.26 -6.57 -8.89
N SER A 196 10.48 -6.58 -9.97
CA SER A 196 10.93 -6.31 -11.34
C SER A 196 10.25 -5.06 -11.91
N GLY A 197 10.74 -4.59 -13.06
CA GLY A 197 10.17 -3.45 -13.78
C GLY A 197 10.16 -2.15 -12.96
N LYS A 198 9.07 -1.38 -13.07
CA LYS A 198 8.94 -0.07 -12.40
C LYS A 198 8.99 -0.15 -10.87
N GLN A 199 8.63 -1.29 -10.27
CA GLN A 199 8.65 -1.45 -8.81
C GLN A 199 10.07 -1.60 -8.25
N ALA A 200 11.07 -1.95 -9.07
CA ALA A 200 12.48 -2.07 -8.65
C ALA A 200 13.16 -0.70 -8.37
N VAL A 201 12.51 0.40 -8.78
CA VAL A 201 12.94 1.76 -8.47
C VAL A 201 12.87 2.02 -6.96
N TYR A 202 11.82 1.53 -6.29
CA TYR A 202 11.54 1.83 -4.89
C TYR A 202 11.50 0.60 -3.96
N ARG A 203 11.62 -0.62 -4.52
CA ARG A 203 11.80 -1.88 -3.77
C ARG A 203 13.10 -2.57 -4.18
N ASN A 204 13.40 -3.71 -3.56
CA ASN A 204 14.56 -4.52 -3.87
C ASN A 204 14.48 -5.02 -5.33
N PRO A 205 15.42 -4.66 -6.22
CA PRO A 205 15.48 -5.27 -7.55
C PRO A 205 15.74 -6.77 -7.41
N ILE A 206 14.92 -7.61 -8.05
CA ILE A 206 15.03 -9.07 -7.94
C ILE A 206 16.42 -9.59 -8.37
N GLN A 207 17.02 -8.99 -9.40
CA GLN A 207 18.36 -9.34 -9.85
C GLN A 207 19.43 -9.04 -8.79
N GLU A 208 19.28 -7.94 -8.05
CA GLU A 208 20.21 -7.59 -6.96
C GLU A 208 20.03 -8.51 -5.75
N VAL A 209 18.81 -8.95 -5.46
CA VAL A 209 18.56 -9.95 -4.41
C VAL A 209 19.15 -11.30 -4.80
N ALA A 210 18.96 -11.75 -6.04
CA ALA A 210 19.57 -12.97 -6.56
C ALA A 210 21.10 -12.89 -6.50
N ARG A 211 21.69 -11.79 -7.01
CA ARG A 211 23.13 -11.52 -6.94
C ARG A 211 23.64 -11.55 -5.50
N PHE A 212 22.89 -10.98 -4.56
CA PHE A 212 23.23 -10.99 -3.15
C PHE A 212 23.28 -12.41 -2.58
N LEU A 213 22.22 -13.19 -2.79
CA LEU A 213 22.11 -14.54 -2.25
C LEU A 213 23.14 -15.48 -2.90
N ASP A 214 23.35 -15.39 -4.20
CA ASP A 214 24.35 -16.18 -4.91
C ASP A 214 25.77 -15.84 -4.44
N MET A 215 26.08 -14.55 -4.27
CA MET A 215 27.41 -14.11 -3.84
C MET A 215 27.70 -14.44 -2.37
N LYS A 216 26.69 -14.39 -1.50
CA LYS A 216 26.88 -14.60 -0.05
C LYS A 216 26.69 -16.05 0.39
N HIS A 217 25.83 -16.81 -0.29
CA HIS A 217 25.41 -18.15 0.14
C HIS A 217 25.50 -19.21 -0.96
N GLY A 218 25.81 -18.84 -2.21
CA GLY A 218 25.95 -19.81 -3.31
C GLY A 218 24.70 -20.68 -3.47
N ASN A 219 24.84 -22.00 -3.31
CA ASN A 219 23.74 -22.95 -3.39
C ASN A 219 23.04 -23.21 -2.05
N HIS A 220 23.46 -22.55 -0.96
CA HIS A 220 23.00 -22.77 0.40
C HIS A 220 21.88 -21.81 0.83
N TYR A 221 21.00 -21.40 -0.09
CA TYR A 221 19.81 -20.62 0.28
C TYR A 221 18.51 -21.15 -0.31
N LYS A 222 17.42 -21.02 0.47
CA LYS A 222 16.03 -21.23 0.03
C LYS A 222 15.17 -20.00 0.35
N VAL A 223 14.31 -19.61 -0.58
CA VAL A 223 13.47 -18.42 -0.48
C VAL A 223 12.02 -18.81 -0.17
N TYR A 224 11.40 -18.15 0.80
CA TYR A 224 9.99 -18.31 1.13
C TYR A 224 9.21 -17.04 0.77
N ASN A 225 8.30 -17.14 -0.20
CA ASN A 225 7.43 -16.06 -0.63
C ASN A 225 6.05 -16.18 0.05
N LEU A 226 5.77 -15.23 0.93
CA LEU A 226 4.54 -15.21 1.72
C LEU A 226 3.37 -14.46 1.07
N CYS A 227 3.53 -13.95 -0.16
CA CYS A 227 2.50 -13.18 -0.84
C CYS A 227 1.47 -14.08 -1.52
N SER A 228 0.21 -13.99 -1.09
CA SER A 228 -0.93 -14.50 -1.88
C SER A 228 -1.11 -13.67 -3.16
N GLU A 229 -0.90 -12.36 -3.06
CA GLU A 229 -1.22 -11.38 -4.10
C GLU A 229 -0.18 -11.24 -5.22
N LYS A 230 1.04 -11.76 -5.00
CA LYS A 230 2.19 -11.52 -5.88
C LYS A 230 3.14 -12.72 -5.95
N GLY A 231 3.71 -12.92 -7.12
CA GLY A 231 4.78 -13.87 -7.38
C GLY A 231 5.78 -13.34 -8.40
N TYR A 232 6.78 -14.17 -8.67
CA TYR A 232 7.82 -13.97 -9.68
C TYR A 232 8.30 -15.36 -10.14
N GLU A 233 9.01 -15.42 -11.26
CA GLU A 233 9.56 -16.67 -11.76
C GLU A 233 10.63 -17.22 -10.80
N ALA A 234 10.48 -18.46 -10.33
CA ALA A 234 11.39 -19.05 -9.35
C ALA A 234 12.82 -19.23 -9.89
N LYS A 235 13.01 -19.19 -11.21
CA LYS A 235 14.32 -19.30 -11.88
C LYS A 235 15.32 -18.23 -11.46
N TYR A 236 14.87 -17.06 -11.01
CA TYR A 236 15.76 -16.02 -10.45
C TYR A 236 16.56 -16.52 -9.24
N PHE A 237 16.04 -17.54 -8.56
CA PHE A 237 16.62 -18.13 -7.35
C PHE A 237 16.88 -19.63 -7.55
N HIS A 238 17.24 -20.03 -8.77
CA HIS A 238 17.56 -21.41 -9.13
C HIS A 238 16.47 -22.43 -8.75
N ASN A 239 15.20 -22.00 -8.83
CA ASN A 239 14.02 -22.78 -8.43
C ASN A 239 13.95 -23.19 -6.95
N ARG A 240 14.77 -22.58 -6.08
CA ARG A 240 14.73 -22.77 -4.62
C ARG A 240 13.75 -21.80 -3.95
N VAL A 241 12.52 -21.74 -4.46
CA VAL A 241 11.47 -20.85 -3.94
C VAL A 241 10.24 -21.66 -3.53
N GLU A 242 9.80 -21.48 -2.30
CA GLU A 242 8.56 -22.04 -1.79
C GLU A 242 7.55 -20.91 -1.52
N ARG A 243 6.27 -21.16 -1.82
CA ARG A 243 5.20 -20.18 -1.61
C ARG A 243 4.29 -20.61 -0.47
N VAL A 244 4.03 -19.68 0.44
CA VAL A 244 3.00 -19.80 1.49
C VAL A 244 2.05 -18.62 1.30
N CYS A 245 0.82 -18.87 0.85
CA CYS A 245 -0.07 -17.80 0.41
C CYS A 245 -0.79 -17.15 1.58
N VAL A 246 -0.20 -16.11 2.17
CA VAL A 246 -0.81 -15.35 3.28
C VAL A 246 -1.27 -13.98 2.80
N ASP A 247 -2.54 -13.66 3.03
CA ASP A 247 -3.10 -12.34 2.70
C ASP A 247 -2.45 -11.21 3.51
N ASP A 248 -2.33 -10.03 2.92
CA ASP A 248 -1.71 -8.88 3.57
C ASP A 248 -2.44 -8.54 4.88
N HIS A 249 -1.67 -8.37 5.97
CA HIS A 249 -2.17 -8.14 7.33
C HIS A 249 -2.98 -9.29 7.97
N ASN A 250 -3.04 -10.46 7.34
CA ASN A 250 -3.70 -11.65 7.90
C ASN A 250 -2.66 -12.66 8.41
N VAL A 251 -3.15 -13.84 8.79
CA VAL A 251 -2.38 -14.96 9.35
C VAL A 251 -2.42 -16.18 8.41
N PRO A 252 -1.38 -17.01 8.38
CA PRO A 252 -1.49 -18.36 7.81
C PRO A 252 -2.37 -19.24 8.71
N SER A 253 -2.89 -20.33 8.16
CA SER A 253 -3.53 -21.38 8.97
C SER A 253 -2.51 -22.12 9.84
N LEU A 254 -2.95 -22.72 10.95
CA LEU A 254 -2.05 -23.50 11.81
C LEU A 254 -1.38 -24.69 11.07
N PRO A 255 -2.08 -25.44 10.19
CA PRO A 255 -1.44 -26.46 9.35
C PRO A 255 -0.39 -25.88 8.39
N GLU A 256 -0.56 -24.65 7.90
CA GLU A 256 0.46 -23.99 7.07
C GLU A 256 1.70 -23.60 7.87
N LEU A 257 1.55 -23.17 9.13
CA LEU A 257 2.69 -22.90 10.01
C LEU A 257 3.54 -24.15 10.23
N LEU A 258 2.91 -25.30 10.51
CA LEU A 258 3.61 -26.58 10.67
C LEU A 258 4.29 -27.02 9.37
N ARG A 259 3.59 -27.00 8.24
CA ARG A 259 4.18 -27.35 6.93
C ARG A 259 5.38 -26.47 6.58
N PHE A 260 5.29 -25.17 6.86
CA PHE A 260 6.42 -24.27 6.71
C PHE A 260 7.59 -24.69 7.61
N ALA A 261 7.34 -24.95 8.90
CA ALA A 261 8.38 -25.30 9.84
C ALA A 261 9.08 -26.62 9.45
N ASP A 262 8.32 -27.64 9.01
CA ASP A 262 8.87 -28.90 8.50
C ASP A 262 9.69 -28.71 7.22
N SER A 263 9.23 -27.85 6.31
CA SER A 263 9.98 -27.48 5.10
C SER A 263 11.30 -26.77 5.43
N VAL A 264 11.29 -25.90 6.44
CA VAL A 264 12.50 -25.23 6.91
C VAL A 264 13.45 -26.24 7.57
N HIS A 265 12.96 -27.13 8.43
CA HIS A 265 13.75 -28.22 8.99
C HIS A 265 14.44 -29.04 7.91
N GLN A 266 13.67 -29.56 6.94
CA GLN A 266 14.21 -30.35 5.84
C GLN A 266 15.34 -29.63 5.09
N TRP A 267 15.22 -28.31 4.89
CA TRP A 267 16.26 -27.52 4.25
C TRP A 267 17.45 -27.25 5.16
N MET A 268 17.21 -26.84 6.41
CA MET A 268 18.27 -26.44 7.34
C MET A 268 19.11 -27.63 7.83
N ASP A 269 18.50 -28.82 7.91
CA ASP A 269 19.14 -30.06 8.35
C ASP A 269 19.94 -30.74 7.23
N SER A 270 19.74 -30.35 5.95
CA SER A 270 20.49 -30.94 4.84
C SER A 270 21.93 -30.44 4.72
N ASP A 271 22.24 -29.27 5.29
CA ASP A 271 23.58 -28.68 5.30
C ASP A 271 23.68 -27.56 6.36
N ASP A 272 24.76 -27.55 7.16
CA ASP A 272 24.99 -26.54 8.19
C ASP A 272 25.22 -25.12 7.63
N ALA A 273 25.61 -24.99 6.37
CA ALA A 273 25.74 -23.71 5.68
C ALA A 273 24.39 -23.16 5.19
N ASN A 274 23.32 -23.96 5.19
CA ASN A 274 22.04 -23.54 4.63
C ASN A 274 21.41 -22.38 5.39
N VAL A 275 20.89 -21.42 4.64
CA VAL A 275 20.15 -20.26 5.12
C VAL A 275 18.76 -20.20 4.48
N ILE A 276 17.84 -19.50 5.15
CA ILE A 276 16.51 -19.20 4.60
C ILE A 276 16.33 -17.70 4.43
N ALA A 277 15.69 -17.30 3.33
CA ALA A 277 15.29 -15.92 3.08
C ALA A 277 13.77 -15.83 2.98
N ILE A 278 13.14 -15.23 3.99
CA ILE A 278 11.68 -15.14 4.11
C ILE A 278 11.26 -13.71 3.75
N HIS A 279 10.28 -13.58 2.87
CA HIS A 279 9.77 -12.28 2.48
C HIS A 279 8.26 -12.27 2.28
N CYS A 280 7.67 -11.09 2.43
CA CYS A 280 6.32 -10.77 1.99
C CYS A 280 6.38 -9.50 1.15
N LYS A 281 5.32 -8.68 1.19
CA LYS A 281 5.37 -7.33 0.63
C LYS A 281 6.31 -6.45 1.46
N GLY A 282 6.01 -6.19 2.72
CA GLY A 282 6.76 -5.25 3.56
C GLY A 282 8.01 -5.82 4.23
N GLY A 283 8.13 -7.15 4.35
CA GLY A 283 9.13 -7.79 5.22
C GLY A 283 8.92 -7.45 6.70
N LYS A 284 7.65 -7.34 7.14
CA LYS A 284 7.20 -6.98 8.49
C LYS A 284 6.26 -8.07 9.02
N GLY A 285 4.98 -7.78 9.29
CA GLY A 285 3.92 -8.69 9.77
C GLY A 285 4.05 -10.17 9.37
N ARG A 286 3.64 -10.52 8.14
CA ARG A 286 3.69 -11.91 7.63
C ARG A 286 5.07 -12.56 7.77
N THR A 287 6.13 -11.83 7.41
CA THR A 287 7.51 -12.31 7.52
C THR A 287 7.90 -12.59 8.97
N GLY A 288 7.55 -11.67 9.88
CA GLY A 288 7.78 -11.80 11.30
C GLY A 288 7.05 -12.99 11.89
N THR A 289 5.79 -13.25 11.49
CA THR A 289 5.05 -14.44 11.93
C THR A 289 5.80 -15.72 11.60
N MET A 290 6.25 -15.89 10.36
CA MET A 290 6.96 -17.12 9.95
C MET A 290 8.37 -17.20 10.55
N VAL A 291 9.10 -16.08 10.64
CA VAL A 291 10.41 -16.01 11.29
C VAL A 291 10.30 -16.40 12.76
N CYS A 292 9.37 -15.80 13.51
CA CYS A 292 9.19 -16.08 14.93
C CYS A 292 8.71 -17.52 15.16
N THR A 293 7.83 -18.03 14.28
CA THR A 293 7.45 -19.45 14.27
C THR A 293 8.68 -20.36 14.16
N TRP A 294 9.58 -20.10 13.21
CA TRP A 294 10.82 -20.87 13.08
C TRP A 294 11.77 -20.72 14.27
N LEU A 295 11.92 -19.51 14.79
CA LEU A 295 12.77 -19.24 15.96
C LEU A 295 12.29 -19.99 17.21
N VAL A 296 10.98 -20.08 17.39
CA VAL A 296 10.36 -20.93 18.41
C VAL A 296 10.54 -22.40 18.06
N ASP A 297 10.24 -22.85 16.83
CA ASP A 297 10.32 -24.27 16.43
C ASP A 297 11.73 -24.85 16.59
N SER A 298 12.74 -24.14 16.09
CA SER A 298 14.16 -24.52 16.19
C SER A 298 14.74 -24.42 17.61
N GLY A 299 13.99 -23.92 18.59
CA GLY A 299 14.42 -23.84 19.99
C GLY A 299 15.40 -22.72 20.30
N GLN A 300 15.62 -21.79 19.36
CA GLN A 300 16.43 -20.59 19.61
C GLN A 300 15.76 -19.63 20.61
N PHE A 301 14.43 -19.69 20.70
CA PHE A 301 13.63 -18.96 21.69
C PHE A 301 12.62 -19.91 22.33
N GLN A 302 12.39 -19.73 23.64
CA GLN A 302 11.44 -20.57 24.37
C GLN A 302 10.01 -20.07 24.26
N THR A 303 9.81 -18.75 24.15
CA THR A 303 8.47 -18.14 24.10
C THR A 303 8.24 -17.35 22.82
N ALA A 304 6.96 -17.26 22.41
CA ALA A 304 6.53 -16.42 21.30
C ALA A 304 6.87 -14.95 21.59
N GLU A 305 6.64 -14.47 22.81
CA GLU A 305 6.91 -13.09 23.20
C GLU A 305 8.38 -12.68 22.98
N GLU A 306 9.33 -13.50 23.46
CA GLU A 306 10.76 -13.22 23.27
C GLU A 306 11.13 -13.17 21.80
N SER A 307 10.63 -14.14 21.00
CA SER A 307 10.92 -14.20 19.57
C SER A 307 10.34 -13.00 18.80
N LEU A 308 9.13 -12.56 19.15
CA LEU A 308 8.45 -11.41 18.56
C LEU A 308 9.18 -10.10 18.88
N ASN A 309 9.59 -9.94 20.14
CA ASN A 309 10.38 -8.80 20.59
C ASN A 309 11.73 -8.76 19.86
N PHE A 310 12.47 -9.88 19.87
CA PHE A 310 13.74 -10.01 19.18
C PHE A 310 13.65 -9.68 17.69
N PHE A 311 12.67 -10.24 16.98
CA PHE A 311 12.45 -9.94 15.56
C PHE A 311 12.19 -8.44 15.35
N GLY A 312 11.32 -7.84 16.18
CA GLY A 312 11.04 -6.40 16.15
C GLY A 312 12.30 -5.55 16.31
N GLU A 313 13.16 -5.87 17.28
CA GLU A 313 14.41 -5.15 17.51
C GLU A 313 15.42 -5.31 16.38
N ARG A 314 15.53 -6.51 15.80
CA ARG A 314 16.41 -6.75 14.66
C ARG A 314 15.93 -6.02 13.41
N ARG A 315 14.61 -5.97 13.19
CA ARG A 315 14.00 -5.36 12.02
C ARG A 315 13.92 -3.84 12.08
N THR A 316 13.78 -3.27 13.28
CA THR A 316 13.72 -1.83 13.50
C THR A 316 15.10 -1.22 13.71
N ASP A 317 15.41 -0.18 12.94
CA ASP A 317 16.53 0.71 13.24
C ASP A 317 16.04 1.87 14.12
N LYS A 318 16.22 1.71 15.44
CA LYS A 318 15.81 2.71 16.45
C LYS A 318 16.61 4.02 16.34
N SER A 319 17.75 4.04 15.63
CA SER A 319 18.52 5.27 15.39
C SER A 319 17.85 6.22 14.39
N VAL A 320 16.97 5.69 13.52
CA VAL A 320 16.25 6.46 12.49
C VAL A 320 14.86 6.88 12.99
N SER A 321 14.16 6.01 13.71
CA SER A 321 12.85 6.32 14.31
C SER A 321 12.48 5.29 15.38
N LEU A 322 11.66 5.69 16.35
CA LEU A 322 11.08 4.79 17.36
C LEU A 322 9.89 3.95 16.84
N LYS A 323 9.50 4.11 15.56
CA LYS A 323 8.41 3.33 14.97
C LYS A 323 8.76 1.84 14.92
N PHE A 324 7.96 1.01 15.58
CA PHE A 324 8.13 -0.44 15.57
C PHE A 324 7.88 -1.04 14.17
N GLN A 325 8.74 -1.99 13.75
CA GLN A 325 8.75 -2.60 12.41
C GLN A 325 8.64 -4.13 12.45
N GLY A 326 8.30 -4.71 13.61
CA GLY A 326 8.13 -6.15 13.80
C GLY A 326 6.80 -6.68 13.28
N VAL A 327 6.22 -7.65 13.99
CA VAL A 327 4.88 -8.18 13.69
C VAL A 327 3.84 -7.07 13.82
N GLU A 328 2.90 -6.99 12.87
CA GLU A 328 2.05 -5.80 12.71
C GLU A 328 0.68 -5.92 13.37
N THR A 329 0.11 -7.13 13.45
CA THR A 329 -1.26 -7.33 13.94
C THR A 329 -1.29 -8.26 15.16
N PRO A 330 -2.15 -8.01 16.16
CA PRO A 330 -2.31 -8.91 17.30
C PRO A 330 -2.67 -10.35 16.89
N SER A 331 -3.46 -10.54 15.83
CA SER A 331 -3.73 -11.88 15.30
C SER A 331 -2.47 -12.61 14.85
N GLN A 332 -1.52 -11.91 14.21
CA GLN A 332 -0.23 -12.50 13.84
C GLN A 332 0.57 -12.93 15.07
N SER A 333 0.63 -12.11 16.12
CA SER A 333 1.29 -12.47 17.38
C SER A 333 0.60 -13.64 18.07
N ARG A 334 -0.74 -13.66 18.08
CA ARG A 334 -1.56 -14.75 18.64
C ARG A 334 -1.25 -16.08 17.96
N TYR A 335 -1.05 -16.10 16.65
CA TYR A 335 -0.75 -17.33 15.91
C TYR A 335 0.67 -17.84 16.17
N VAL A 336 1.64 -16.96 16.46
CA VAL A 336 2.95 -17.41 16.99
C VAL A 336 2.78 -18.03 18.38
N GLY A 337 1.94 -17.43 19.25
CA GLY A 337 1.60 -18.01 20.55
C GLY A 337 0.84 -19.34 20.48
N TYR A 338 -0.04 -19.52 19.47
CA TYR A 338 -0.64 -20.83 19.20
C TYR A 338 0.40 -21.85 18.76
N PHE A 339 1.35 -21.47 17.91
CA PHE A 339 2.43 -22.35 17.51
C PHE A 339 3.33 -22.75 18.67
N GLU A 340 3.67 -21.82 19.57
CA GLU A 340 4.39 -22.11 20.82
C GLU A 340 3.66 -23.19 21.63
N LYS A 341 2.34 -23.05 21.82
CA LYS A 341 1.52 -24.08 22.49
C LYS A 341 1.55 -25.42 21.76
N ILE A 342 1.47 -25.41 20.42
CA ILE A 342 1.56 -26.63 19.60
C ILE A 342 2.90 -27.33 19.82
N LYS A 343 4.00 -26.59 19.78
CA LYS A 343 5.34 -27.12 20.02
C LYS A 343 5.43 -27.75 21.40
N HIS A 344 5.16 -26.96 22.45
CA HIS A 344 5.49 -27.34 23.82
C HIS A 344 4.45 -28.25 24.48
N LYS A 345 3.16 -28.05 24.19
CA LYS A 345 2.06 -28.81 24.83
C LYS A 345 1.52 -29.93 23.96
N CYS A 346 1.65 -29.82 22.64
CA CYS A 346 1.11 -30.81 21.70
C CYS A 346 2.21 -31.56 20.94
N ASN A 347 3.49 -31.40 21.30
CA ASN A 347 4.64 -32.06 20.67
C ASN A 347 4.64 -31.91 19.13
N ARG A 348 4.41 -30.69 18.63
CA ARG A 348 4.29 -30.34 17.21
C ARG A 348 3.11 -31.02 16.47
N LEU A 349 2.16 -31.61 17.20
CA LEU A 349 0.90 -32.12 16.63
C LEU A 349 -0.19 -31.06 16.73
N LEU A 350 -1.04 -30.98 15.71
CA LEU A 350 -2.21 -30.11 15.77
C LEU A 350 -3.13 -30.56 16.92
N PRO A 351 -3.67 -29.61 17.71
CA PRO A 351 -4.64 -29.93 18.74
C PRO A 351 -5.93 -30.47 18.12
N ALA A 352 -6.70 -31.22 18.90
CA ALA A 352 -8.00 -31.73 18.46
C ALA A 352 -8.90 -30.58 18.00
N GLU A 353 -9.51 -30.74 16.83
CA GLU A 353 -10.41 -29.75 16.25
C GLU A 353 -11.68 -29.65 17.09
N LYS A 354 -12.03 -28.43 17.53
CA LYS A 354 -13.28 -28.16 18.26
C LYS A 354 -14.30 -27.56 17.30
N SER A 355 -15.48 -28.17 17.21
CA SER A 355 -16.61 -27.63 16.47
C SER A 355 -17.49 -26.81 17.41
N LEU A 356 -17.58 -25.50 17.17
CA LEU A 356 -18.24 -24.55 18.07
C LEU A 356 -19.26 -23.70 17.32
N ILE A 357 -20.38 -23.41 17.98
CA ILE A 357 -21.38 -22.45 17.47
C ILE A 357 -21.17 -21.12 18.18
N ILE A 358 -20.98 -20.04 17.43
CA ILE A 358 -20.90 -18.69 17.98
C ILE A 358 -22.31 -18.21 18.32
N LYS A 359 -22.57 -17.89 19.60
CA LYS A 359 -23.88 -17.40 20.06
C LYS A 359 -23.97 -15.90 20.09
N SER A 360 -22.93 -15.21 20.58
CA SER A 360 -22.99 -13.77 20.72
C SER A 360 -21.61 -13.12 20.79
N PHE A 361 -21.60 -11.83 20.52
CA PHE A 361 -20.48 -10.93 20.77
C PHE A 361 -20.92 -9.86 21.76
N LYS A 362 -20.24 -9.75 22.90
CA LYS A 362 -20.36 -8.60 23.79
C LYS A 362 -19.21 -7.64 23.51
N ILE A 363 -19.53 -6.40 23.18
CA ILE A 363 -18.56 -5.33 22.97
C ILE A 363 -18.62 -4.42 24.21
N HIS A 364 -17.49 -4.28 24.88
CA HIS A 364 -17.32 -3.40 26.03
C HIS A 364 -16.87 -2.02 25.57
N SER A 365 -17.27 -1.00 26.33
CA SER A 365 -16.89 0.40 26.14
C SER A 365 -17.26 0.93 24.76
N ILE A 366 -18.54 0.74 24.41
CA ILE A 366 -19.09 1.08 23.08
C ILE A 366 -19.32 2.58 22.91
N GLN A 367 -19.44 3.36 24.00
CA GLN A 367 -19.65 4.81 23.94
C GLN A 367 -18.52 5.50 23.16
N GLY A 368 -18.90 6.29 22.14
CA GLY A 368 -17.97 6.97 21.22
C GLY A 368 -17.52 6.10 20.03
N VAL A 369 -17.86 4.81 20.00
CA VAL A 369 -17.59 3.93 18.86
C VAL A 369 -18.79 3.91 17.92
N GLY A 370 -18.63 4.47 16.71
CA GLY A 370 -19.71 4.54 15.73
C GLY A 370 -20.92 5.31 16.26
N LYS A 371 -22.10 4.67 16.30
CA LYS A 371 -23.32 5.25 16.91
C LYS A 371 -23.42 5.05 18.42
N SER A 372 -22.36 4.55 19.07
CA SER A 372 -22.30 4.30 20.52
C SER A 372 -23.25 3.23 21.06
N ASN A 373 -23.96 2.50 20.19
CA ASN A 373 -24.96 1.50 20.60
C ASN A 373 -24.91 0.22 19.75
N GLY A 374 -23.87 0.07 18.91
CA GLY A 374 -23.68 -1.07 18.03
C GLY A 374 -24.63 -1.17 16.82
N SER A 375 -25.65 -0.31 16.71
CA SER A 375 -26.64 -0.38 15.61
C SER A 375 -26.04 -0.15 14.22
N ASP A 376 -24.88 0.51 14.11
CA ASP A 376 -24.17 0.72 12.85
C ASP A 376 -23.31 -0.47 12.41
N LEU A 377 -23.17 -1.50 13.25
CA LEU A 377 -22.23 -2.59 13.02
C LEU A 377 -22.80 -3.67 12.08
N THR A 378 -21.91 -4.29 11.31
CA THR A 378 -22.16 -5.54 10.60
C THR A 378 -21.05 -6.51 10.92
N VAL A 379 -21.41 -7.69 11.41
CA VAL A 379 -20.48 -8.75 11.81
C VAL A 379 -20.42 -9.79 10.71
N GLN A 380 -19.22 -10.16 10.27
CA GLN A 380 -18.98 -11.27 9.35
C GLN A 380 -18.07 -12.28 10.01
N VAL A 381 -18.51 -13.53 10.05
CA VAL A 381 -17.70 -14.69 10.47
C VAL A 381 -17.22 -15.38 9.19
N VAL A 382 -15.91 -15.56 9.08
CA VAL A 382 -15.25 -16.20 7.94
C VAL A 382 -14.50 -17.43 8.46
N ALA A 383 -14.79 -18.58 7.88
CA ALA A 383 -14.10 -19.84 8.17
C ALA A 383 -13.75 -20.52 6.84
N ARG A 384 -12.57 -21.15 6.76
CA ARG A 384 -12.08 -21.83 5.53
C ARG A 384 -12.14 -20.92 4.29
N GLY A 385 -11.87 -19.63 4.46
CA GLY A 385 -11.87 -18.62 3.40
C GLY A 385 -13.24 -18.14 2.91
N MET A 386 -14.35 -18.62 3.50
CA MET A 386 -15.71 -18.25 3.10
C MET A 386 -16.45 -17.54 4.23
N VAL A 387 -17.30 -16.56 3.90
CA VAL A 387 -18.22 -15.95 4.87
C VAL A 387 -19.29 -16.98 5.21
N VAL A 388 -19.29 -17.47 6.45
CA VAL A 388 -20.21 -18.52 6.93
C VAL A 388 -21.41 -17.94 7.66
N CYS A 389 -21.28 -16.75 8.25
CA CYS A 389 -22.36 -16.02 8.88
C CYS A 389 -22.15 -14.52 8.69
N GLN A 390 -23.25 -13.79 8.46
CA GLN A 390 -23.25 -12.33 8.43
C GLN A 390 -24.49 -11.80 9.14
N ALA A 391 -24.27 -10.93 10.12
CA ALA A 391 -25.30 -10.26 10.90
C ALA A 391 -25.24 -8.74 10.68
N THR A 392 -26.37 -8.12 10.37
CA THR A 392 -26.47 -6.66 10.17
C THR A 392 -27.28 -6.05 11.29
N CYS A 393 -26.60 -5.32 12.20
CA CYS A 393 -27.20 -4.80 13.43
C CYS A 393 -28.26 -3.73 13.17
N ALA A 394 -28.08 -2.91 12.14
CA ALA A 394 -29.00 -1.82 11.79
C ALA A 394 -30.43 -2.30 11.49
N THR A 395 -30.55 -3.45 10.82
CA THR A 395 -31.82 -4.06 10.45
C THR A 395 -32.16 -5.28 11.32
N GLN A 396 -31.29 -5.61 12.29
CA GLN A 396 -31.35 -6.84 13.09
C GLN A 396 -31.56 -8.10 12.23
N ARG A 397 -30.91 -8.15 11.07
CA ARG A 397 -30.91 -9.32 10.18
C ARG A 397 -29.89 -10.33 10.70
N GLU A 398 -30.33 -11.58 10.93
CA GLU A 398 -29.55 -12.67 11.53
C GLU A 398 -28.99 -12.38 12.94
N CYS A 399 -29.45 -11.33 13.62
CA CYS A 399 -29.03 -11.01 14.98
C CYS A 399 -30.08 -10.26 15.80
N ARG A 400 -29.87 -10.20 17.11
CA ARG A 400 -30.53 -9.31 18.06
C ARG A 400 -29.47 -8.46 18.76
N VAL A 401 -29.74 -7.17 18.89
CA VAL A 401 -28.79 -6.20 19.47
C VAL A 401 -29.41 -5.64 20.74
N LEU A 402 -28.71 -5.80 21.86
CA LEU A 402 -29.11 -5.28 23.16
C LEU A 402 -28.01 -4.32 23.63
N HIS A 403 -28.34 -3.04 23.71
CA HIS A 403 -27.44 -2.01 24.20
C HIS A 403 -27.72 -1.76 25.67
N ASP A 404 -26.69 -1.90 26.50
CA ASP A 404 -26.71 -1.62 27.92
C ASP A 404 -25.93 -0.32 28.16
N ALA A 405 -26.67 0.76 28.39
CA ALA A 405 -26.08 2.09 28.58
C ALA A 405 -25.41 2.25 29.95
N GLU A 406 -25.86 1.49 30.96
CA GLU A 406 -25.30 1.54 32.31
C GLU A 406 -23.94 0.84 32.36
N GLU A 407 -23.86 -0.35 31.75
CA GLU A 407 -22.63 -1.13 31.62
C GLU A 407 -21.75 -0.69 30.43
N ASN A 408 -22.16 0.35 29.70
CA ASN A 408 -21.47 0.86 28.51
C ASN A 408 -21.09 -0.28 27.52
N SER A 409 -22.04 -1.17 27.23
CA SER A 409 -21.78 -2.36 26.43
C SER A 409 -22.90 -2.67 25.45
N VAL A 410 -22.57 -3.44 24.41
CA VAL A 410 -23.58 -3.96 23.48
C VAL A 410 -23.41 -5.46 23.31
N LEU A 411 -24.52 -6.20 23.43
CA LEU A 411 -24.59 -7.62 23.14
C LEU A 411 -25.25 -7.83 21.77
N ILE A 412 -24.52 -8.47 20.86
CA ILE A 412 -24.99 -8.89 19.54
C ILE A 412 -25.18 -10.39 19.57
N GLY A 413 -26.40 -10.85 19.79
CA GLY A 413 -26.77 -12.27 19.72
C GLY A 413 -27.03 -12.70 18.28
N LEU A 414 -26.34 -13.74 17.81
CA LEU A 414 -26.55 -14.31 16.48
C LEU A 414 -27.74 -15.27 16.49
N LEU A 415 -28.62 -15.16 15.49
CA LEU A 415 -29.78 -16.05 15.34
C LEU A 415 -29.41 -17.34 14.63
N SER A 416 -28.59 -17.24 13.57
CA SER A 416 -28.15 -18.37 12.76
C SER A 416 -26.68 -18.20 12.39
N CYS A 417 -25.80 -18.92 13.09
CA CYS A 417 -24.40 -19.08 12.71
C CYS A 417 -24.11 -20.59 12.68
N PRO A 418 -23.65 -21.14 11.54
CA PRO A 418 -23.29 -22.54 11.49
C PRO A 418 -22.09 -22.84 12.41
N PRO A 419 -21.88 -24.11 12.80
CA PRO A 419 -20.69 -24.51 13.53
C PRO A 419 -19.42 -24.14 12.76
N VAL A 420 -18.45 -23.59 13.47
CA VAL A 420 -17.12 -23.25 12.95
C VAL A 420 -16.06 -24.12 13.60
N SER A 421 -14.98 -24.36 12.86
CA SER A 421 -13.88 -25.22 13.28
C SER A 421 -12.57 -24.78 12.62
N GLY A 422 -11.47 -24.92 13.35
CA GLY A 422 -10.14 -24.49 12.91
C GLY A 422 -9.95 -22.97 12.99
N ASP A 423 -9.30 -22.40 11.97
CA ASP A 423 -8.97 -20.99 11.89
C ASP A 423 -10.18 -20.14 11.46
N VAL A 424 -10.59 -19.22 12.32
CA VAL A 424 -11.79 -18.39 12.15
C VAL A 424 -11.41 -16.91 12.23
N LYS A 425 -11.92 -16.13 11.29
CA LYS A 425 -11.82 -14.68 11.27
C LYS A 425 -13.17 -14.06 11.56
N VAL A 426 -13.20 -13.04 12.40
CA VAL A 426 -14.40 -12.22 12.63
C VAL A 426 -14.09 -10.78 12.22
N ARG A 427 -14.96 -10.19 11.41
CA ARG A 427 -14.83 -8.81 10.91
C ARG A 427 -16.02 -7.98 11.34
N PHE A 428 -15.74 -6.78 11.83
CA PHE A 428 -16.73 -5.77 12.17
C PHE A 428 -16.63 -4.61 11.18
N GLN A 429 -17.71 -4.40 10.43
CA GLN A 429 -17.88 -3.26 9.54
C GLN A 429 -18.79 -2.23 10.21
N SER A 430 -18.64 -0.96 9.84
CA SER A 430 -19.51 0.13 10.28
C SER A 430 -19.78 1.09 9.13
N ASN A 431 -20.99 1.68 9.13
CA ASN A 431 -21.36 2.78 8.26
C ASN A 431 -21.38 4.15 8.97
N ALA A 432 -21.00 4.22 10.25
CA ALA A 432 -21.10 5.41 11.07
C ALA A 432 -19.73 6.08 11.34
N GLY A 433 -18.98 6.36 10.28
CA GLY A 433 -17.77 7.20 10.35
C GLY A 433 -16.57 6.57 11.07
N ILE A 434 -16.62 5.28 11.47
CA ILE A 434 -15.44 4.59 12.01
C ILE A 434 -14.40 4.43 10.88
N PRO A 435 -13.15 4.92 11.04
CA PRO A 435 -12.13 4.77 10.02
C PRO A 435 -11.84 3.30 9.71
N LYS A 436 -11.78 2.97 8.42
CA LYS A 436 -11.41 1.62 7.99
C LYS A 436 -9.91 1.43 8.07
N GLY A 437 -9.50 0.39 8.79
CA GLY A 437 -8.09 0.02 8.94
C GLY A 437 -7.64 -1.03 7.93
N TYR A 438 -6.80 -1.94 8.39
CA TYR A 438 -6.48 -3.16 7.64
C TYR A 438 -7.75 -3.98 7.40
N ASP A 439 -7.73 -4.80 6.36
CA ASP A 439 -8.85 -5.63 5.93
C ASP A 439 -10.12 -4.85 5.53
N ASN A 440 -10.00 -3.54 5.30
CA ASN A 440 -11.09 -2.65 4.86
C ASN A 440 -12.34 -2.70 5.76
N CYS A 441 -12.16 -2.88 7.06
CA CYS A 441 -13.22 -2.89 8.06
C CYS A 441 -12.85 -2.00 9.26
N ALA A 442 -13.78 -1.82 10.22
CA ALA A 442 -13.52 -1.06 11.44
C ALA A 442 -12.45 -1.78 12.27
N PHE A 443 -12.73 -3.03 12.62
CA PHE A 443 -11.78 -3.93 13.29
C PHE A 443 -12.10 -5.38 12.96
N TYR A 444 -11.14 -6.26 13.20
CA TYR A 444 -11.29 -7.71 13.01
C TYR A 444 -10.33 -8.45 13.94
N PHE A 445 -10.41 -9.77 13.95
CA PHE A 445 -9.44 -10.62 14.61
C PHE A 445 -9.54 -12.04 14.06
N TRP A 446 -8.48 -12.81 14.27
CA TRP A 446 -8.42 -14.25 14.04
C TRP A 446 -8.26 -15.00 15.35
N PHE A 447 -8.89 -16.16 15.44
CA PHE A 447 -8.67 -17.15 16.49
C PHE A 447 -8.71 -18.56 15.89
N ASN A 448 -8.35 -19.57 16.68
CA ASN A 448 -8.52 -20.97 16.30
C ASN A 448 -9.38 -21.69 17.34
N THR A 449 -10.39 -22.44 16.89
CA THR A 449 -11.40 -23.03 17.79
C THR A 449 -10.81 -24.02 18.79
N SER A 450 -9.74 -24.72 18.44
CA SER A 450 -9.08 -25.70 19.33
C SER A 450 -8.55 -25.09 20.62
N PHE A 451 -8.19 -23.80 20.60
CA PHE A 451 -7.66 -23.07 21.76
C PHE A 451 -8.73 -22.35 22.58
N ILE A 452 -10.01 -22.54 22.26
CA ILE A 452 -11.09 -21.97 23.06
C ILE A 452 -11.29 -22.81 24.33
N GLU A 453 -11.34 -22.12 25.46
CA GLU A 453 -11.54 -22.69 26.79
C GLU A 453 -12.82 -22.10 27.38
N ASN A 454 -13.56 -22.89 28.17
CA ASN A 454 -14.78 -22.45 28.87
C ASN A 454 -15.84 -21.80 27.96
N ASN A 455 -15.90 -22.21 26.68
CA ASN A 455 -16.85 -21.69 25.69
C ASN A 455 -16.87 -20.15 25.58
N LYS A 456 -15.72 -19.52 25.83
CA LYS A 456 -15.57 -18.06 25.85
C LYS A 456 -14.21 -17.62 25.33
N LEU A 457 -14.17 -16.47 24.65
CA LEU A 457 -12.93 -15.79 24.27
C LEU A 457 -13.09 -14.31 24.53
N TYR A 458 -12.23 -13.77 25.39
CA TYR A 458 -12.12 -12.35 25.67
C TYR A 458 -10.88 -11.79 24.96
N LEU A 459 -11.05 -10.69 24.22
CA LEU A 459 -9.98 -9.97 23.54
C LEU A 459 -10.03 -8.50 23.92
N SER A 460 -8.96 -8.01 24.56
CA SER A 460 -8.78 -6.59 24.87
C SER A 460 -8.55 -5.75 23.61
N ARG A 461 -8.62 -4.40 23.72
CA ARG A 461 -8.33 -3.47 22.62
C ARG A 461 -7.03 -3.80 21.91
N ASP A 462 -5.98 -4.09 22.67
CA ASP A 462 -4.63 -4.29 22.15
C ASP A 462 -4.46 -5.70 21.52
N GLU A 463 -5.46 -6.57 21.68
CA GLU A 463 -5.56 -7.88 21.04
C GLU A 463 -6.44 -7.89 19.78
N LEU A 464 -7.03 -6.75 19.41
CA LEU A 464 -7.88 -6.60 18.24
C LEU A 464 -7.13 -5.94 17.07
N ASP A 465 -7.34 -6.45 15.85
CA ASP A 465 -6.72 -5.91 14.65
C ASP A 465 -7.42 -4.61 14.22
N ASN A 466 -6.63 -3.53 14.10
CA ASN A 466 -6.98 -2.11 13.98
C ASN A 466 -7.02 -1.35 15.32
N PRO A 467 -7.80 -1.74 16.35
CA PRO A 467 -7.85 -1.03 17.63
C PRO A 467 -6.51 -0.96 18.38
N HIS A 468 -5.63 -1.95 18.23
CA HIS A 468 -4.26 -1.95 18.79
C HIS A 468 -3.40 -0.74 18.36
N LYS A 469 -3.79 0.01 17.33
CA LYS A 469 -3.00 1.15 16.84
C LYS A 469 -3.33 2.39 17.65
N LYS A 470 -2.29 3.03 18.20
CA LYS A 470 -2.41 4.29 18.97
C LYS A 470 -3.31 5.36 18.32
N LYS A 471 -3.27 5.47 16.98
CA LYS A 471 -4.08 6.42 16.22
C LYS A 471 -5.60 6.21 16.32
N SER A 472 -6.06 5.04 16.76
CA SER A 472 -7.48 4.73 16.94
C SER A 472 -7.95 4.79 18.39
N TRP A 473 -7.06 5.10 19.35
CA TRP A 473 -7.39 5.13 20.78
C TRP A 473 -8.30 6.29 21.19
N THR A 474 -8.46 7.30 20.33
CA THR A 474 -9.50 8.31 20.51
C THR A 474 -10.91 7.73 20.38
N ILE A 475 -11.06 6.68 19.56
CA ILE A 475 -12.32 5.97 19.29
C ILE A 475 -12.44 4.75 20.22
N PHE A 476 -11.47 3.83 20.17
CA PHE A 476 -11.45 2.61 20.98
C PHE A 476 -10.69 2.88 22.28
N LYS A 477 -11.42 3.06 23.38
CA LYS A 477 -10.87 3.35 24.71
C LYS A 477 -10.07 2.15 25.26
N ASP A 478 -9.28 2.39 26.30
CA ASP A 478 -8.39 1.40 26.93
C ASP A 478 -9.11 0.16 27.47
N ASP A 479 -10.34 0.33 27.95
CA ASP A 479 -11.25 -0.71 28.39
C ASP A 479 -12.11 -1.31 27.27
N PHE A 480 -11.96 -0.86 26.01
CA PHE A 480 -12.64 -1.46 24.86
C PHE A 480 -12.20 -2.92 24.70
N ALA A 481 -13.18 -3.82 24.61
CA ALA A 481 -12.93 -5.25 24.45
C ALA A 481 -14.06 -5.93 23.70
N VAL A 482 -13.75 -7.10 23.13
CA VAL A 482 -14.74 -7.98 22.50
C VAL A 482 -14.68 -9.32 23.17
N GLU A 483 -15.82 -9.75 23.68
CA GLU A 483 -16.03 -11.06 24.26
C GLU A 483 -16.97 -11.89 23.39
N ILE A 484 -16.59 -13.14 23.15
CA ILE A 484 -17.28 -14.06 22.26
C ILE A 484 -17.75 -15.24 23.09
N PHE A 485 -19.03 -15.59 22.95
CA PHE A 485 -19.64 -16.72 23.63
C PHE A 485 -19.96 -17.83 22.63
N PHE A 486 -19.59 -19.05 22.99
CA PHE A 486 -19.75 -20.24 22.17
C PHE A 486 -20.67 -21.25 22.86
N THR A 487 -21.15 -22.21 22.08
CA THR A 487 -21.66 -23.49 22.60
C THR A 487 -21.05 -24.63 21.81
N ASP A 488 -20.90 -25.78 22.44
CA ASP A 488 -20.48 -26.99 21.75
C ASP A 488 -21.51 -27.40 20.68
N ASN A 489 -21.00 -27.88 19.55
CA ASN A 489 -21.81 -28.53 18.53
C ASN A 489 -21.90 -30.02 18.86
N ASN A 490 -22.84 -30.38 19.73
CA ASN A 490 -23.10 -31.77 20.13
C ASN A 490 -23.65 -32.61 18.98
#